data_AF-A0A8H2Y348-F1
#
_entry.id   AF-A0A8H2Y348-F1
#
_cell.length_a   1.000
_cell.length_b   1.000
_cell.length_c   1.000
_cell.angle_alpha   90.00
_cell.angle_beta   90.00
_cell.angle_gamma   90.00
#
_symmetry.space_group_name_H-M   'P 1'
#
loop_
_entity.id
_entity.type
_entity.pdbx_description
1 polymer ?
#
loop_
_entity_poly.entity_id
_entity_poly.type
_entity_poly.pdbx_seq_one_letter_code
_entity_poly.pdbx_strand_id
1 'polypeptide(L)'
;MTVLQFVPGIRARSISYHRTAGKIINVLSIVSAISACCVARISFGGELSVQSSLYALGLMTAWAWTIRAWSYQVSVITLRFVMPLFMNIIFASGGFYTTMGCDEVANSLDNATMFIHDYPQCQPGWTGKPVTQVSVLAGRHDQLGIAAAARITFGTSMWISLCIHLIGTEYYLYKSKDESDRLHRVSNKLQNIRRNKASEGTVVTDYHLE
;
A
#
# COMPACT_ATOMS: atom_id res chain seq x y z
N MET A 1 11.34 -9.90 12.89
CA MET A 1 10.37 -9.64 13.99
C MET A 1 8.91 -9.73 13.54
N THR A 2 8.55 -9.36 12.32
CA THR A 2 7.16 -9.38 11.81
C THR A 2 6.62 -10.77 11.46
N VAL A 3 7.44 -11.69 10.96
CA VAL A 3 6.98 -13.05 10.58
C VAL A 3 6.59 -13.88 11.81
N LEU A 4 7.29 -13.68 12.93
CA LEU A 4 7.08 -14.43 14.18
C LEU A 4 5.79 -14.03 14.92
N GLN A 5 5.24 -12.84 14.68
CA GLN A 5 4.00 -12.38 15.36
C GLN A 5 2.73 -13.08 14.85
N PHE A 6 2.79 -13.68 13.65
CA PHE A 6 1.69 -14.39 13.02
C PHE A 6 1.74 -15.90 13.27
N VAL A 7 2.79 -16.39 13.93
CA VAL A 7 2.91 -17.80 14.32
C VAL A 7 1.89 -18.07 15.44
N PRO A 8 0.90 -18.96 15.23
CA PRO A 8 -0.16 -19.24 16.22
C PRO A 8 0.39 -19.67 17.58
N GLY A 9 1.50 -20.42 17.59
CA GLY A 9 2.16 -20.89 18.81
C GLY A 9 2.73 -19.77 19.69
N ILE A 10 3.22 -18.68 19.11
CA ILE A 10 3.76 -17.54 19.87
C ILE A 10 2.62 -16.65 20.38
N ARG A 11 1.55 -16.48 19.60
CA ARG A 11 0.35 -15.72 20.00
C ARG A 11 -0.35 -16.35 21.20
N ALA A 12 -0.47 -17.67 21.23
CA ALA A 12 -1.09 -18.38 22.35
C ALA A 12 -0.29 -18.23 23.66
N ARG A 13 1.05 -18.13 23.55
CA ARG A 13 1.96 -18.07 24.71
C ARG A 13 2.25 -16.66 25.21
N SER A 14 2.23 -15.64 24.34
CA SER A 14 2.58 -14.25 24.70
C SER A 14 1.69 -13.22 23.99
N ILE A 15 0.45 -13.08 24.47
CA ILE A 15 -0.53 -12.13 23.93
C ILE A 15 -0.10 -10.66 24.14
N SER A 16 0.57 -10.36 25.25
CA SER A 16 1.02 -9.01 25.59
C SER A 16 2.09 -8.51 24.64
N TYR A 17 3.05 -9.37 24.26
CA TYR A 17 4.08 -9.03 23.28
C TYR A 17 3.47 -8.69 21.91
N HIS A 18 2.55 -9.53 21.43
CA HIS A 18 1.83 -9.29 20.17
C HIS A 18 1.08 -7.95 20.17
N ARG A 19 0.45 -7.60 21.30
CA ARG A 19 -0.31 -6.35 21.44
C ARG A 19 0.59 -5.11 21.44
N THR A 20 1.74 -5.15 22.11
CA THR A 20 2.70 -4.03 22.14
C THR A 20 3.41 -3.87 20.80
N ALA A 21 3.86 -4.96 20.19
CA ALA A 21 4.48 -4.93 18.86
C ALA A 21 3.55 -4.33 17.80
N GLY A 22 2.26 -4.72 17.81
CA GLY A 22 1.26 -4.16 16.90
C GLY A 22 1.08 -2.64 17.06
N LYS A 23 1.08 -2.13 18.30
CA LYS A 23 0.99 -0.67 18.56
C LYS A 23 2.23 0.07 18.05
N ILE A 24 3.43 -0.45 18.35
CA ILE A 24 4.69 0.16 17.90
C ILE A 24 4.71 0.27 16.38
N ILE A 25 4.42 -0.82 15.68
CA ILE A 25 4.46 -0.83 14.21
C ILE A 25 3.41 0.10 13.60
N ASN A 26 2.24 0.24 14.23
CA ASN A 26 1.22 1.19 13.77
C ASN A 26 1.72 2.65 13.89
N VAL A 27 2.36 3.02 15.00
CA VAL A 27 2.94 4.36 15.18
C VAL A 27 4.04 4.63 14.15
N LEU A 28 4.96 3.68 13.94
CA LEU A 28 6.00 3.81 12.91
C LEU A 28 5.40 3.96 11.52
N SER A 29 4.30 3.27 11.23
CA SER A 29 3.60 3.37 9.95
C SER A 29 2.99 4.75 9.73
N ILE A 30 2.45 5.39 10.77
CA ILE A 30 1.95 6.76 10.71
C ILE A 30 3.09 7.75 10.45
N VAL A 31 4.23 7.59 11.14
CA VAL A 31 5.43 8.44 10.90
C VAL A 31 5.93 8.27 9.45
N SER A 32 5.93 7.04 8.94
CA SER A 32 6.26 6.77 7.54
C SER A 32 5.28 7.43 6.57
N ALA A 33 3.98 7.43 6.89
CA ALA A 33 2.96 8.07 6.05
C ALA A 33 3.14 9.60 6.02
N ILE A 34 3.40 10.23 7.17
CA ILE A 34 3.69 11.68 7.24
C ILE A 34 4.91 12.01 6.39
N SER A 35 5.98 11.22 6.53
CA SER A 35 7.22 11.41 5.75
C SER A 35 6.95 11.30 4.24
N ALA A 36 6.14 10.32 3.83
CA ALA A 36 5.74 10.16 2.44
C ALA A 36 4.93 11.35 1.91
N CYS A 37 4.01 11.90 2.72
CA CYS A 37 3.25 13.11 2.38
C CYS A 37 4.15 14.34 2.21
N CYS A 38 5.18 14.50 3.04
CA CYS A 38 6.12 15.63 2.94
C CYS A 38 6.89 15.62 1.60
N VAL A 39 7.26 14.44 1.11
CA VAL A 39 8.04 14.26 -0.13
C VAL A 39 7.14 14.13 -1.36
N ALA A 40 5.81 14.04 -1.19
CA ALA A 40 4.86 13.80 -2.29
C ALA A 40 4.96 14.80 -3.45
N ARG A 41 5.34 16.06 -3.17
CA ARG A 41 5.47 17.11 -4.20
C ARG A 41 6.74 17.03 -5.04
N ILE A 42 7.75 16.30 -4.57
CA ILE A 42 9.03 16.11 -5.30
C ILE A 42 9.17 14.69 -5.85
N SER A 43 8.43 13.71 -5.31
CA SER A 43 8.38 12.34 -5.81
C SER A 43 7.85 12.29 -7.25
N PHE A 44 8.64 11.72 -8.16
CA PHE A 44 8.24 11.46 -9.56
C PHE A 44 7.65 12.70 -10.26
N GLY A 45 8.24 13.89 -10.05
CA GLY A 45 7.80 15.13 -10.70
C GLY A 45 6.58 15.78 -10.04
N GLY A 46 6.11 15.26 -8.90
CA GLY A 46 5.01 15.84 -8.16
C GLY A 46 3.68 15.74 -8.88
N GLU A 47 3.47 14.73 -9.72
CA GLU A 47 2.20 14.55 -10.42
C GLU A 47 1.02 14.45 -9.44
N LEU A 48 -0.14 14.95 -9.85
CA LEU A 48 -1.34 14.95 -9.03
C LEU A 48 -1.79 13.52 -8.65
N SER A 49 -1.55 12.56 -9.54
CA SER A 49 -1.82 11.12 -9.31
C SER A 49 -1.01 10.57 -8.13
N VAL A 50 0.26 10.96 -8.03
CA VAL A 50 1.19 10.59 -6.97
C VAL A 50 0.83 11.26 -5.66
N GLN A 51 0.58 12.57 -5.70
CA GLN A 51 0.19 13.33 -4.50
C GLN A 51 -1.12 12.80 -3.91
N SER A 52 -2.15 12.63 -4.75
CA SER A 52 -3.47 12.15 -4.30
C SER A 52 -3.41 10.74 -3.72
N SER A 53 -2.66 9.81 -4.34
CA SER A 53 -2.52 8.45 -3.82
C SER A 53 -1.74 8.38 -2.51
N LEU A 54 -0.66 9.17 -2.36
CA LEU A 54 0.10 9.26 -1.09
C LEU A 54 -0.73 9.87 0.04
N TYR A 55 -1.46 10.96 -0.22
CA TYR A 55 -2.34 11.58 0.77
C TYR A 55 -3.51 10.67 1.13
N ALA A 56 -4.11 9.97 0.16
CA ALA A 56 -5.15 8.99 0.41
C ALA A 56 -4.63 7.84 1.29
N LEU A 57 -3.47 7.26 0.96
CA LEU A 57 -2.85 6.21 1.77
C LEU A 57 -2.55 6.70 3.19
N GLY A 58 -2.03 7.92 3.35
CA GLY A 58 -1.73 8.50 4.66
C GLY A 58 -2.97 8.71 5.51
N LEU A 59 -4.03 9.29 4.93
CA LEU A 59 -5.32 9.45 5.61
C LEU A 59 -5.93 8.10 5.98
N MET A 60 -5.98 7.15 5.06
CA MET A 60 -6.52 5.82 5.32
C MET A 60 -5.75 5.11 6.44
N THR A 61 -4.42 5.25 6.48
CA THR A 61 -3.58 4.64 7.52
C THR A 61 -3.77 5.31 8.88
N ALA A 62 -3.95 6.62 8.93
CA ALA A 62 -4.14 7.37 10.17
C ALA A 62 -5.51 7.08 10.84
N TRP A 63 -6.55 6.85 10.04
CA TRP A 63 -7.92 6.62 10.52
C TRP A 63 -8.29 5.13 10.65
N ALA A 64 -7.44 4.23 10.15
CA ALA A 64 -7.63 2.80 10.26
C ALA A 64 -6.95 2.23 11.52
N TRP A 65 -7.61 1.25 12.15
CA TRP A 65 -7.05 0.51 13.27
C TRP A 65 -6.71 -0.92 12.86
N THR A 66 -5.54 -1.41 13.29
CA THR A 66 -5.12 -2.82 13.18
C THR A 66 -4.99 -3.33 11.73
N ILE A 67 -5.72 -4.40 11.35
CA ILE A 67 -5.54 -5.13 10.10
C ILE A 67 -5.75 -4.27 8.85
N ARG A 68 -6.64 -3.26 8.93
CA ARG A 68 -6.87 -2.29 7.85
C ARG A 68 -5.63 -1.46 7.56
N ALA A 69 -5.06 -0.85 8.60
CA ALA A 69 -3.84 -0.04 8.47
C ALA A 69 -2.68 -0.89 7.90
N TRP A 70 -2.55 -2.13 8.38
CA TRP A 70 -1.53 -3.06 7.88
C TRP A 70 -1.72 -3.41 6.41
N SER A 71 -2.93 -3.76 5.98
CA SER A 71 -3.18 -4.11 4.58
C SER A 71 -2.93 -2.92 3.65
N TYR A 72 -3.34 -1.72 4.05
CA TYR A 72 -3.13 -0.53 3.22
C TYR A 72 -1.64 -0.21 3.05
N GLN A 73 -0.82 -0.41 4.09
CA GLN A 73 0.63 -0.23 3.98
C GLN A 73 1.31 -1.27 3.07
N VAL A 74 0.74 -2.48 2.95
CA VAL A 74 1.23 -3.51 2.01
C VAL A 74 1.00 -3.11 0.54
N SER A 75 0.15 -2.12 0.26
CA SER A 75 0.02 -1.57 -1.10
C SER A 75 1.34 -1.01 -1.65
N VAL A 76 2.24 -0.52 -0.80
CA VAL A 76 3.57 -0.07 -1.23
C VAL A 76 4.44 -1.22 -1.76
N ILE A 77 4.24 -2.43 -1.22
CA ILE A 77 4.93 -3.64 -1.68
C ILE A 77 4.32 -4.10 -3.01
N THR A 78 2.99 -4.15 -3.09
CA THR A 78 2.28 -4.54 -4.32
C THR A 78 2.58 -3.58 -5.49
N LEU A 79 2.69 -2.27 -5.22
CA LEU A 79 3.15 -1.26 -6.18
C LEU A 79 4.47 -1.66 -6.87
N ARG A 80 5.44 -2.26 -6.15
CA ARG A 80 6.73 -2.68 -6.71
C ARG A 80 6.61 -3.77 -7.78
N PHE A 81 5.52 -4.55 -7.75
CA PHE A 81 5.24 -5.56 -8.76
C PHE A 81 4.34 -5.03 -9.89
N VAL A 82 3.40 -4.15 -9.54
CA VAL A 82 2.45 -3.57 -10.50
C VAL A 82 3.15 -2.60 -11.45
N MET A 83 4.08 -1.77 -10.95
CA MET A 83 4.74 -0.75 -11.76
C MET A 83 5.54 -1.31 -12.95
N PRO A 84 6.43 -2.33 -12.80
CA PRO A 84 7.11 -2.94 -13.94
C PRO A 84 6.16 -3.54 -14.99
N LEU A 85 5.01 -4.07 -14.55
CA LEU A 85 3.99 -4.59 -15.47
C LEU A 85 3.42 -3.46 -16.34
N PHE A 86 3.03 -2.33 -15.73
CA PHE A 86 2.54 -1.17 -16.46
C PHE A 86 3.59 -0.55 -17.39
N MET A 87 4.86 -0.52 -16.97
CA MET A 87 5.95 -0.03 -17.84
C MET A 87 6.08 -0.88 -19.11
N ASN A 88 5.96 -2.21 -18.99
CA ASN A 88 5.99 -3.10 -20.17
C ASN A 88 4.82 -2.82 -21.13
N ILE A 89 3.64 -2.51 -20.61
CA ILE A 89 2.47 -2.15 -21.41
C ILE A 89 2.72 -0.84 -22.17
N ILE A 90 3.23 0.20 -21.50
CA ILE A 90 3.55 1.49 -22.13
C ILE A 90 4.61 1.33 -23.23
N PHE A 91 5.65 0.53 -22.98
CA PHE A 91 6.68 0.28 -23.98
C PHE A 91 6.12 -0.45 -25.21
N ALA A 92 5.17 -1.37 -25.02
CA ALA A 92 4.52 -2.05 -26.14
C ALA A 92 3.56 -1.12 -26.93
N SER A 93 2.98 -0.09 -26.29
CA SER A 93 2.06 0.85 -26.95
C SER A 93 2.75 1.98 -27.71
N GLY A 94 4.09 2.02 -27.76
CA GLY A 94 4.85 3.08 -28.42
C GLY A 94 5.23 4.27 -27.53
N GLY A 95 5.03 4.16 -26.21
CA GLY A 95 5.40 5.19 -25.25
C GLY A 95 4.40 6.35 -25.14
N PHE A 96 4.50 7.09 -24.04
CA PHE A 96 3.74 8.33 -23.81
C PHE A 96 4.72 9.44 -23.44
N TYR A 97 4.37 10.69 -23.77
CA TYR A 97 5.16 11.84 -23.37
C TYR A 97 4.78 12.30 -21.96
N THR A 98 5.77 12.57 -21.12
CA THR A 98 5.59 13.20 -19.79
C THR A 98 6.49 14.42 -19.68
N THR A 99 6.13 15.36 -18.80
CA THR A 99 6.93 16.55 -18.56
C THR A 99 8.02 16.29 -17.52
N MET A 100 9.23 16.78 -17.79
CA MET A 100 10.39 16.70 -16.89
C MET A 100 11.10 18.04 -16.79
N GLY A 101 11.76 18.27 -15.65
CA GLY A 101 12.59 19.47 -15.47
C GLY A 101 13.83 19.42 -16.36
N CYS A 102 14.26 20.56 -16.89
CA CYS A 102 15.49 20.62 -17.68
C CYS A 102 16.74 20.21 -16.87
N ASP A 103 16.75 20.50 -15.57
CA ASP A 103 17.75 20.05 -14.60
C ASP A 103 17.72 18.53 -14.39
N GLU A 104 16.53 17.94 -14.29
CA GLU A 104 16.34 16.49 -14.19
C GLU A 104 16.83 15.77 -15.45
N VAL A 105 16.51 16.32 -16.63
CA VAL A 105 16.94 15.77 -17.93
C VAL A 105 18.45 15.89 -18.08
N ALA A 106 19.03 17.05 -17.77
CA ALA A 106 20.48 17.27 -17.83
C ALA A 106 21.26 16.32 -16.91
N ASN A 107 20.71 16.03 -15.71
CA ASN A 107 21.32 15.08 -14.77
C ASN A 107 21.12 13.61 -15.19
N SER A 108 20.13 13.32 -16.03
CA SER A 108 19.83 11.96 -16.51
C SER A 108 20.57 11.58 -17.80
N LEU A 109 21.16 12.56 -18.49
CA LEU A 109 21.98 12.36 -19.68
C LEU A 109 23.46 12.46 -19.32
N ASP A 110 24.22 11.38 -19.53
CA ASP A 110 25.68 11.38 -19.34
C ASP A 110 26.42 12.24 -20.39
N ASN A 111 25.77 12.57 -21.51
CA ASN A 111 26.39 13.28 -22.62
C ASN A 111 25.79 14.68 -22.83
N ALA A 112 26.57 15.70 -22.45
CA ALA A 112 26.19 17.11 -22.59
C ALA A 112 25.95 17.55 -24.05
N THR A 113 26.64 16.96 -25.03
CA THR A 113 26.42 17.33 -26.44
C THR A 113 25.09 16.79 -26.98
N MET A 114 24.71 15.58 -26.55
CA MET A 114 23.42 14.96 -26.88
C MET A 114 22.26 15.72 -26.22
N PHE A 115 22.43 16.18 -24.97
CA PHE A 115 21.45 17.03 -24.29
C PHE A 115 21.16 18.34 -25.04
N ILE A 116 22.20 19.02 -25.52
CA ILE A 116 22.05 20.29 -26.27
C ILE A 116 21.34 20.05 -27.62
N HIS A 117 21.63 18.92 -28.26
CA HIS A 117 21.03 18.57 -29.55
C HIS A 117 19.55 18.16 -29.43
N ASP A 118 19.21 17.32 -28.45
CA ASP A 118 17.86 16.74 -28.32
C ASP A 118 16.90 17.66 -27.54
N TYR A 119 17.43 18.51 -26.65
CA TYR A 119 16.65 19.44 -25.83
C TYR A 119 17.18 20.89 -25.91
N PRO A 120 17.27 21.50 -27.11
CA PRO A 120 17.79 22.86 -27.28
C PRO A 120 16.96 23.91 -26.54
N GLN A 121 15.68 23.63 -26.27
CA GLN A 121 14.78 24.50 -25.51
C GLN A 121 15.20 24.68 -24.04
N CYS A 122 16.00 23.77 -23.47
CA CYS A 122 16.51 23.91 -22.11
C CYS A 122 17.70 24.88 -21.99
N GLN A 123 18.25 25.34 -23.13
CA GLN A 123 19.31 26.34 -23.15
C GLN A 123 18.71 27.75 -22.98
N PRO A 124 19.37 28.67 -22.26
CA PRO A 124 18.94 30.06 -22.20
C PRO A 124 19.01 30.67 -23.60
N GLY A 125 17.85 30.86 -24.23
CA GLY A 125 17.72 31.58 -25.49
C GLY A 125 17.96 33.08 -25.29
N TRP A 126 18.33 33.77 -26.36
CA TRP A 126 18.67 35.21 -26.34
C TRP A 126 17.47 36.15 -26.10
N THR A 127 16.23 35.64 -26.02
CA THR A 127 15.01 36.47 -26.09
C THR A 127 13.87 36.09 -25.14
N GLY A 128 14.03 35.16 -24.18
CA GLY A 128 12.86 34.71 -23.40
C GLY A 128 13.17 34.02 -22.10
N LYS A 129 12.17 34.00 -21.20
CA LYS A 129 12.19 33.31 -19.91
C LYS A 129 12.72 31.88 -20.08
N PRO A 130 13.60 31.39 -19.19
CA PRO A 130 14.15 30.04 -19.31
C PRO A 130 13.01 29.02 -19.26
N VAL A 131 12.95 28.13 -20.25
CA VAL A 131 12.05 26.98 -20.22
C VAL A 131 12.56 26.05 -19.12
N THR A 132 11.73 25.79 -18.12
CA THR A 132 12.10 24.96 -16.97
C THR A 132 11.64 23.51 -17.13
N GLN A 133 10.70 23.24 -18.03
CA GLN A 133 10.13 21.91 -18.27
C GLN A 133 10.07 21.53 -19.74
N VAL A 134 10.35 20.26 -20.04
CA VAL A 134 10.34 19.68 -21.39
C VAL A 134 9.59 18.36 -21.43
N SER A 135 9.03 18.02 -22.60
CA SER A 135 8.40 16.72 -22.83
C SER A 135 9.43 15.66 -23.17
N VAL A 136 9.37 14.53 -22.48
CA VAL A 136 10.24 13.36 -22.67
C VAL A 136 9.38 12.15 -23.03
N LEU A 137 9.78 11.40 -24.05
CA LEU A 137 9.12 10.16 -24.44
C LEU A 137 9.51 9.01 -23.51
N ALA A 138 8.52 8.32 -22.95
CA ALA A 138 8.74 7.10 -22.21
C ALA A 138 9.20 5.96 -23.14
N GLY A 139 10.40 5.43 -22.89
CA GLY A 139 11.07 4.46 -23.75
C GLY A 139 11.93 3.47 -22.97
N ARG A 140 12.31 2.36 -23.64
CA ARG A 140 13.14 1.29 -23.04
C ARG A 140 14.64 1.47 -23.33
N HIS A 141 14.99 2.30 -24.30
CA HIS A 141 16.34 2.35 -24.87
C HIS A 141 17.33 3.19 -24.06
N ASP A 142 16.83 4.19 -23.34
CA ASP A 142 17.61 5.19 -22.62
C ASP A 142 17.15 5.32 -21.16
N GLN A 143 18.07 5.71 -20.29
CA GLN A 143 17.78 5.88 -18.85
C GLN A 143 16.72 6.96 -18.60
N LEU A 144 16.72 8.02 -19.43
CA LEU A 144 15.74 9.08 -19.38
C LEU A 144 14.34 8.55 -19.74
N GLY A 145 14.21 7.78 -20.83
CA GLY A 145 12.97 7.12 -21.21
C GLY A 145 12.42 6.17 -20.15
N ILE A 146 13.28 5.42 -19.45
CA ILE A 146 12.88 4.55 -18.34
C ILE A 146 12.39 5.38 -17.15
N ALA A 147 13.05 6.48 -16.83
CA ALA A 147 12.61 7.42 -15.78
C ALA A 147 11.25 8.05 -16.13
N ALA A 148 11.03 8.38 -17.41
CA ALA A 148 9.75 8.88 -17.91
C ALA A 148 8.63 7.85 -17.79
N ALA A 149 8.89 6.59 -18.17
CA ALA A 149 7.94 5.51 -17.97
C ALA A 149 7.64 5.29 -16.47
N ALA A 150 8.66 5.35 -15.62
CA ALA A 150 8.51 5.22 -14.18
C ALA A 150 7.64 6.33 -13.59
N ARG A 151 7.83 7.58 -14.02
CA ARG A 151 7.01 8.74 -13.62
C ARG A 151 5.53 8.51 -13.93
N ILE A 152 5.21 8.17 -15.17
CA ILE A 152 3.83 7.96 -15.63
C ILE A 152 3.14 6.80 -14.90
N THR A 153 3.90 5.72 -14.64
CA THR A 153 3.33 4.48 -14.07
C THR A 153 3.25 4.48 -12.56
N PHE A 154 4.02 5.33 -11.85
CA PHE A 154 4.08 5.30 -10.39
C PHE A 154 2.72 5.59 -9.75
N GLY A 155 2.11 6.73 -10.10
CA GLY A 155 0.84 7.17 -9.48
C GLY A 155 -0.32 6.23 -9.81
N THR A 156 -0.41 5.77 -11.05
CA THR A 156 -1.45 4.82 -11.50
C THR A 156 -1.31 3.46 -10.81
N SER A 157 -0.09 2.94 -10.72
CA SER A 157 0.18 1.68 -10.03
C SER A 157 -0.11 1.77 -8.53
N MET A 158 0.12 2.94 -7.92
CA MET A 158 -0.15 3.16 -6.50
C MET A 158 -1.65 3.14 -6.23
N TRP A 159 -2.45 3.81 -7.06
CA TRP A 159 -3.91 3.76 -6.98
C TRP A 159 -4.47 2.35 -7.16
N ILE A 160 -4.02 1.63 -8.20
CA ILE A 160 -4.47 0.25 -8.45
C ILE A 160 -4.14 -0.65 -7.27
N SER A 161 -2.91 -0.53 -6.76
CA SER A 161 -2.49 -1.29 -5.61
C SER A 161 -3.32 -0.95 -4.36
N LEU A 162 -3.62 0.32 -4.12
CA LEU A 162 -4.44 0.73 -2.99
C LEU A 162 -5.85 0.16 -3.09
N CYS A 163 -6.47 0.20 -4.28
CA CYS A 163 -7.78 -0.38 -4.53
C CYS A 163 -7.84 -1.89 -4.27
N ILE A 164 -6.83 -2.65 -4.73
CA ILE A 164 -6.73 -4.10 -4.47
C ILE A 164 -6.76 -4.38 -2.97
N HIS A 165 -5.98 -3.63 -2.18
CA HIS A 165 -5.93 -3.82 -0.74
C HIS A 165 -7.19 -3.32 -0.03
N LEU A 166 -7.82 -2.25 -0.51
CA LEU A 166 -9.09 -1.75 0.03
C LEU A 166 -10.20 -2.80 -0.13
N ILE A 167 -10.39 -3.29 -1.36
CA ILE A 167 -11.41 -4.29 -1.68
C ILE A 167 -11.10 -5.60 -0.94
N GLY A 168 -9.86 -6.07 -1.01
CA GLY A 168 -9.43 -7.30 -0.34
C GLY A 168 -9.64 -7.27 1.17
N THR A 169 -9.36 -6.12 1.81
CA THR A 169 -9.53 -5.96 3.26
C THR A 169 -10.99 -6.00 3.67
N GLU A 170 -11.85 -5.23 3.01
CA GLU A 170 -13.28 -5.21 3.37
C GLU A 170 -13.95 -6.56 3.08
N TYR A 171 -13.56 -7.23 1.99
CA TYR A 171 -13.99 -8.59 1.71
C TYR A 171 -13.54 -9.58 2.80
N TYR A 172 -12.27 -9.52 3.22
CA TYR A 172 -11.73 -10.34 4.30
C TYR A 172 -12.46 -10.12 5.63
N LEU A 173 -12.72 -8.86 5.99
CA LEU A 173 -13.42 -8.49 7.23
C LEU A 173 -14.88 -8.93 7.20
N TYR A 174 -15.55 -8.80 6.05
CA TYR A 174 -16.92 -9.29 5.86
C TYR A 174 -17.00 -10.80 6.13
N LYS A 175 -16.09 -11.59 5.53
CA LYS A 175 -16.02 -13.04 5.76
C LYS A 175 -15.66 -13.39 7.21
N SER A 176 -14.79 -12.61 7.84
CA SER A 176 -14.38 -12.85 9.23
C SER A 176 -15.53 -12.63 10.23
N LYS A 177 -16.41 -11.65 9.98
CA LYS A 177 -17.59 -11.40 10.82
C LYS A 177 -18.59 -12.56 10.76
N ASP A 178 -18.90 -13.03 9.57
CA ASP A 178 -19.82 -14.17 9.37
C ASP A 178 -19.34 -15.42 10.11
N GLU A 179 -18.03 -15.72 10.01
CA GLU A 179 -17.43 -16.84 10.72
C GLU A 179 -17.46 -16.66 12.25
N SER A 180 -17.20 -15.44 12.75
CA SER A 180 -17.32 -15.14 14.18
C SER A 180 -18.73 -15.37 14.70
N ASP A 181 -19.75 -14.91 13.96
CA ASP A 181 -21.15 -15.08 14.34
C ASP A 181 -21.57 -16.55 14.31
N ARG A 182 -21.09 -17.32 13.31
CA ARG A 182 -21.28 -18.77 13.23
C ARG A 182 -20.70 -19.48 14.46
N LEU A 183 -19.47 -19.14 14.84
CA LEU A 183 -18.80 -19.73 16.00
C LEU A 183 -19.50 -19.37 17.32
N HIS A 184 -19.99 -18.14 17.46
CA HIS A 184 -20.79 -17.72 18.63
C HIS A 184 -22.08 -18.52 18.74
N ARG A 185 -22.82 -18.73 17.64
CA ARG A 185 -24.03 -19.56 17.62
C ARG A 185 -23.74 -21.01 18.04
N VAL A 186 -22.66 -21.61 17.53
CA VAL A 186 -22.24 -22.97 17.89
C VAL A 186 -21.84 -23.06 19.37
N SER A 187 -21.05 -22.10 19.86
CA SER A 187 -20.63 -22.04 21.28
C SER A 187 -21.82 -21.95 22.22
N ASN A 188 -22.78 -21.05 21.94
CA ASN A 188 -23.99 -20.88 22.74
C ASN A 188 -24.84 -22.17 22.76
N LYS A 189 -24.95 -22.87 21.62
CA LYS A 189 -25.64 -24.17 21.54
C LYS A 189 -24.95 -25.23 22.41
N LEU A 190 -23.63 -25.31 22.37
CA LEU A 190 -22.84 -26.25 23.18
C LEU A 190 -22.95 -25.94 24.68
N GLN A 191 -22.92 -24.67 25.07
CA GLN A 191 -23.11 -24.25 26.47
C GLN A 191 -24.49 -24.65 26.99
N ASN A 192 -25.55 -24.46 26.21
CA ASN A 192 -26.91 -24.87 26.59
C ASN A 192 -27.03 -26.40 26.75
N ILE A 193 -26.44 -27.19 25.83
CA ILE A 193 -26.45 -28.66 25.93
C ILE A 193 -25.69 -29.12 27.19
N ARG A 194 -24.53 -28.54 27.49
CA ARG A 194 -23.75 -28.86 28.70
C ARG A 194 -24.53 -28.53 29.97
N ARG A 195 -25.21 -27.38 30.00
CA ARG A 195 -26.05 -26.96 31.13
C ARG A 195 -27.22 -27.92 31.35
N ASN A 196 -27.93 -28.31 30.29
CA ASN A 196 -29.07 -29.22 30.40
C ASN A 196 -28.65 -30.62 30.87
N LYS A 197 -27.52 -31.15 30.37
CA LYS A 197 -26.96 -32.42 30.86
C LYS A 197 -26.55 -32.34 32.34
N ALA A 198 -25.97 -31.21 32.76
CA ALA A 198 -25.62 -31.01 34.16
C ALA A 198 -26.87 -31.02 35.05
N SER A 199 -27.94 -30.32 34.66
CA SER A 199 -29.21 -30.33 35.42
C SER A 199 -29.87 -31.70 35.46
N GLU A 200 -29.89 -32.46 34.37
CA GLU A 200 -30.40 -33.84 34.37
C GLU A 200 -29.58 -34.74 35.32
N GLY A 201 -28.26 -34.61 35.31
CA GLY A 201 -27.38 -35.34 36.22
C GLY A 201 -27.62 -35.01 37.70
N THR A 202 -27.81 -33.73 38.03
CA THR A 202 -28.15 -33.29 39.40
C THR A 202 -29.49 -33.86 39.85
N VAL A 203 -30.49 -33.83 38.99
CA VAL A 203 -31.83 -34.36 39.27
C VAL A 203 -31.79 -35.88 39.52
N VAL A 204 -31.03 -36.64 38.73
CA VAL A 204 -30.88 -38.09 38.92
C VAL A 204 -30.14 -38.44 40.22
N THR A 205 -29.17 -37.63 40.65
CA THR A 205 -28.49 -37.84 41.94
C THR A 205 -29.38 -37.54 43.15
N ASP A 206 -30.28 -36.56 43.08
CA ASP A 206 -31.21 -36.26 44.17
C ASP A 206 -32.25 -37.39 44.37
N TYR A 207 -32.73 -38.02 43.29
CA TYR A 207 -33.67 -39.15 43.38
C TYR A 207 -33.07 -40.45 43.98
N HIS A 208 -31.75 -40.54 44.09
CA HIS A 208 -31.07 -41.71 44.68
C HIS A 208 -30.63 -41.49 46.13
N LEU A 209 -30.91 -40.31 46.70
CA LEU A 209 -30.58 -39.94 48.09
C LEU A 209 -31.81 -39.89 49.03
N GLU A 210 -33.01 -40.24 48.54
CA GLU A 210 -34.21 -40.54 49.33
C GLU A 210 -34.41 -42.05 49.48
#